data_AF-A0A962FFC3-F1
#
_entry.id   AF-A0A962FFC3-F1
#
_cell.length_a   1.000
_cell.length_b   1.000
_cell.length_c   1.000
_cell.angle_alpha   90.00
_cell.angle_beta   90.00
_cell.angle_gamma   90.00
#
_symmetry.space_group_name_H-M   'P 1'
#
loop_
_entity.id
_entity.type
_entity.pdbx_description
1 polymer ?
#
loop_
_entity_poly.entity_id
_entity_poly.type
_entity_poly.pdbx_seq_one_letter_code
_entity_poly.pdbx_strand_id
1 'polypeptide(L)' 'HNMQQAARVSQYTAFMYLGELIEYGPTNKLFTAPSDKKTQDYITGRFG' A
#
# COMPACT_ATOMS: atom_id res chain seq x y z
N HIS A 1 -4.64 -10.76 -2.27
CA HIS A 1 -5.26 -9.42 -2.13
C HIS A 1 -5.42 -8.80 -3.51
N ASN A 2 -6.64 -8.42 -3.92
CA ASN A 2 -6.85 -7.76 -5.23
C ASN A 2 -6.51 -6.27 -5.10
N MET A 3 -5.22 -5.96 -5.19
CA MET A 3 -4.68 -4.61 -5.03
C MET A 3 -5.16 -3.66 -6.13
N GLN A 4 -5.43 -4.17 -7.35
CA GLN A 4 -5.92 -3.32 -8.44
C GLN A 4 -7.36 -2.83 -8.21
N GLN A 5 -8.19 -3.59 -7.50
CA GLN A 5 -9.50 -3.08 -7.09
C GLN A 5 -9.39 -2.05 -5.98
N ALA A 6 -8.59 -2.30 -4.94
CA ALA A 6 -8.37 -1.34 -3.87
C ALA A 6 -7.88 0.02 -4.39
N ALA A 7 -6.95 0.01 -5.36
CA ALA A 7 -6.46 1.22 -6.01
C ALA A 7 -7.56 2.03 -6.75
N ARG A 8 -8.63 1.37 -7.21
CA ARG A 8 -9.69 2.01 -8.01
C ARG A 8 -10.89 2.48 -7.20
N VAL A 9 -11.26 1.78 -6.13
CA VAL A 9 -12.47 2.09 -5.34
C VAL A 9 -12.18 2.79 -4.01
N SER A 10 -10.96 2.72 -3.48
CA SER A 10 -10.63 3.32 -2.19
C SER A 10 -10.11 4.75 -2.34
N GLN A 11 -10.55 5.63 -1.44
CA GLN A 11 -10.01 6.99 -1.28
C GLN A 11 -8.77 6.99 -0.37
N TYR A 12 -8.77 6.11 0.63
CA TYR A 12 -7.67 5.90 1.58
C TYR A 12 -7.31 4.42 1.65
N THR A 13 -6.03 4.16 1.88
CA THR A 13 -5.48 2.82 2.03
C THR A 13 -4.62 2.76 3.29
N ALA A 14 -4.70 1.64 3.99
CA ALA A 14 -3.83 1.29 5.10
C ALA A 14 -3.03 0.04 4.70
N PHE A 15 -1.71 0.11 4.81
CA PHE A 15 -0.82 -1.03 4.68
C PHE A 15 -0.47 -1.56 6.07
N MET A 16 -0.83 -2.81 6.33
CA MET A 16 -0.49 -3.52 7.55
C MET A 16 0.41 -4.71 7.24
N TYR A 17 1.38 -4.96 8.10
CA TYR A 17 2.29 -6.09 7.99
C TYR A 17 2.50 -6.73 9.37
N LEU A 18 2.25 -8.04 9.48
CA LEU A 18 2.38 -8.81 10.72
C LEU A 18 1.64 -8.22 11.95
N GLY A 19 0.48 -7.58 11.71
CA GLY A 19 -0.34 -6.98 12.76
C GLY A 19 0.03 -5.53 13.10
N GLU A 20 1.06 -4.96 12.46
CA GLU A 20 1.43 -3.56 12.62
C GLU A 20 0.92 -2.70 11.46
N LEU A 21 0.41 -1.51 11.77
CA LEU A 21 0.10 -0.50 10.77
C LEU A 21 1.40 0.18 10.34
N ILE A 22 1.81 -0.05 9.10
CA ILE A 22 3.07 0.47 8.54
C ILE A 22 2.85 1.84 7.89
N GLU A 23 1.79 1.99 7.09
CA GLU A 23 1.51 3.25 6.41
C GLU A 23 -0.01 3.42 6.17
N TYR A 24 -0.50 4.65 6.32
CA TYR A 24 -1.90 5.01 6.03
C TYR A 24 -1.94 6.35 5.31
N GLY A 25 -2.80 6.47 4.30
CA GLY A 25 -2.98 7.73 3.58
C GLY A 25 -3.83 7.60 2.32
N PRO A 26 -3.85 8.64 1.48
CA PRO A 26 -4.58 8.63 0.22
C PRO A 26 -4.13 7.46 -0.66
N THR A 27 -5.08 6.71 -1.20
CA THR A 27 -4.81 5.51 -1.99
C THR A 27 -3.83 5.81 -3.13
N ASN A 28 -4.05 6.88 -3.90
CA ASN A 28 -3.13 7.25 -4.97
C ASN A 28 -1.68 7.41 -4.48
N LYS A 29 -1.47 8.08 -3.33
CA LYS A 29 -0.13 8.26 -2.75
C LYS A 29 0.54 6.93 -2.44
N LEU A 30 -0.16 6.02 -1.75
CA LEU A 30 0.41 4.73 -1.36
C LEU A 30 0.80 3.90 -2.59
N PHE A 31 0.03 3.96 -3.68
CA PHE A 31 0.26 3.17 -4.88
C PHE A 31 1.25 3.77 -5.88
N THR A 32 1.51 5.08 -5.85
CA THR A 32 2.45 5.75 -6.79
C THR A 32 3.76 6.20 -6.14
N ALA A 33 3.69 6.69 -4.90
CA ALA A 33 4.82 7.27 -4.18
C ALA A 33 4.64 7.07 -2.66
N PRO A 34 4.66 5.81 -2.19
CA PRO A 34 4.59 5.53 -0.76
C PRO A 34 5.78 6.14 -0.03
N SER A 35 5.57 6.53 1.23
CA SER A 35 6.61 7.13 2.06
C SER A 35 7.44 6.08 2.80
N ASP A 36 6.88 4.88 3.03
CA ASP A 36 7.60 3.78 3.66
C ASP A 36 8.14 2.78 2.62
N LYS A 37 9.40 2.37 2.81
CA LYS A 37 10.08 1.41 1.92
C LYS A 37 9.39 0.04 1.89
N LYS A 38 8.86 -0.44 3.02
CA LYS A 38 8.11 -1.70 3.09
C LYS A 38 6.82 -1.63 2.26
N THR A 39 6.12 -0.50 2.29
CA THR A 39 4.96 -0.27 1.42
C THR A 39 5.37 -0.30 -0.05
N GLN A 40 6.47 0.38 -0.40
CA GLN A 40 7.00 0.39 -1.77
C GLN A 40 7.36 -1.00 -2.26
N ASP A 41 8.11 -1.75 -1.47
CA ASP A 41 8.56 -3.10 -1.83
C ASP A 41 7.34 -4.03 -2.01
N TYR A 42 6.28 -3.86 -1.21
CA TYR A 42 5.06 -4.70 -1.27
C TYR A 42 4.26 -4.42 -2.53
N ILE A 43 4.05 -3.14 -2.86
CA ILE A 43 3.26 -2.72 -4.02
C ILE A 43 3.99 -3.01 -5.33
N THR A 44 5.32 -2.88 -5.35
CA THR A 44 6.14 -3.16 -6.54
C THR A 44 6.46 -4.65 -6.73
N GLY A 45 6.06 -5.52 -5.78
CA GLY A 45 6.31 -6.95 -5.86
C GLY A 45 7.77 -7.34 -5.65
N ARG A 46 8.56 -6.51 -4.96
CA ARG A 46 9.94 -6.82 -4.55
C ARG A 46 10.03 -7.67 -3.29
N PHE A 47 8.91 -7.97 -2.65
CA PHE A 47 8.83 -9.08 -1.69
C PHE A 47 8.86 -10.40 -2.49
N GLY A 48 10.06 -10.96 -2.61
CA GLY A 48 10.25 -12.39 -2.89
C GLY A 48 10.02 -13.21 -1.63
#